data_AF-A0A5B6UI07-F1
#
_entry.id   AF-A0A5B6UI07-F1
#
_cell.length_a   1.000
_cell.length_b   1.000
_cell.length_c   1.000
_cell.angle_alpha   90.00
_cell.angle_beta   90.00
_cell.angle_gamma   90.00
#
_symmetry.space_group_name_H-M   'P 1'
#
loop_
_entity.id
_entity.type
_entity.pdbx_description
1 polymer ?
#
loop_
_entity_poly.entity_id
_entity_poly.type
_entity_poly.pdbx_seq_one_letter_code
_entity_poly.pdbx_strand_id
1 'polypeptide(L)'
;MSLFCEKSSLLGIGICKFTDSIADIAFVDRADIKAYVGPPTLQARYEILRSCLQELIRTGIISNIQGSSQYILSDYVTLKEKLNMHEIQEVQTTFHLCKQLAEAAEACEGLSGRTLRKLPFLAHAALDNPYCCDPNKLLNTMIDTARRERSELPD
;
A
#
# COMPACT_ATOMS: atom_id res chain seq x y z
N MET A 1 10.54 2.35 -15.68
CA MET A 1 10.61 3.74 -16.19
C MET A 1 9.36 3.98 -17.02
N SER A 2 8.66 5.09 -16.80
CA SER A 2 7.52 5.54 -17.62
C SER A 2 8.04 6.47 -18.70
N LEU A 3 7.59 6.28 -19.94
CA LEU A 3 8.09 6.97 -21.12
C LEU A 3 6.90 7.62 -21.86
N PHE A 4 7.05 8.89 -22.23
CA PHE A 4 6.05 9.63 -23.01
C PHE A 4 6.62 10.04 -24.36
N CYS A 5 5.81 9.90 -25.42
CA CYS A 5 6.12 10.45 -26.74
C CYS A 5 4.91 11.20 -27.30
N GLU A 6 5.11 12.40 -27.84
CA GLU A 6 4.06 13.25 -28.40
C GLU A 6 4.27 13.49 -29.89
N LYS A 7 3.27 13.16 -30.73
CA LYS A 7 3.23 13.57 -32.14
C LYS A 7 1.86 14.12 -32.50
N SER A 8 1.81 15.41 -32.84
CA SER A 8 0.79 16.21 -33.54
C SER A 8 -0.68 16.16 -33.07
N SER A 9 -1.10 15.21 -32.23
CA SER A 9 -2.35 15.11 -31.44
C SER A 9 -2.46 13.79 -30.65
N LEU A 10 -1.46 12.90 -30.73
CA LEU A 10 -1.42 11.60 -30.05
C LEU A 10 -0.38 11.62 -28.92
N LEU A 11 -0.82 11.22 -27.72
CA LEU A 11 0.05 10.96 -26.57
C LEU A 11 0.27 9.44 -26.44
N GLY A 12 1.50 8.98 -26.66
CA GLY A 12 1.92 7.61 -26.39
C GLY A 12 2.45 7.47 -24.97
N ILE A 13 1.89 6.53 -24.19
CA ILE A 13 2.40 6.16 -22.85
C ILE A 13 2.91 4.72 -22.91
N GLY A 14 4.17 4.51 -22.52
CA GLY A 14 4.70 3.16 -22.33
C GLY A 14 5.45 2.97 -21.03
N ILE A 15 5.51 1.71 -20.63
CA ILE A 15 6.13 1.23 -19.39
C ILE A 15 7.12 0.14 -19.75
N CYS A 16 8.40 0.38 -19.47
CA CYS A 16 9.44 -0.63 -19.57
C CYS A 16 9.98 -0.98 -18.18
N LYS A 17 10.31 -2.26 -17.99
CA LYS A 17 11.19 -2.68 -16.90
C LYS A 17 12.60 -2.35 -17.37
N PHE A 18 13.42 -1.75 -16.51
CA PHE A 18 14.79 -1.45 -16.89
C PHE A 18 15.58 -2.76 -16.88
N THR A 19 15.59 -3.44 -18.02
CA THR A 19 16.45 -4.58 -18.30
C THR A 19 17.37 -4.18 -19.44
N ASP A 20 18.59 -4.69 -19.51
CA ASP A 20 19.55 -4.41 -20.60
C ASP A 20 19.14 -5.11 -21.91
N SER A 21 17.84 -5.17 -22.17
CA SER A 21 17.29 -5.73 -23.39
C SER A 21 17.36 -4.70 -24.52
N ILE A 22 17.69 -5.15 -25.72
CA ILE A 22 17.77 -4.31 -26.93
C ILE A 22 16.41 -3.63 -27.21
N ALA A 23 15.30 -4.28 -26.84
CA ALA A 23 13.95 -3.75 -26.98
C ALA A 23 13.72 -2.53 -26.05
N ASP A 24 14.18 -2.58 -24.81
CA ASP A 24 14.03 -1.46 -23.86
C ASP A 24 14.84 -0.24 -24.29
N ILE A 25 16.05 -0.44 -24.81
CA ILE A 25 16.92 0.64 -25.31
C ILE A 25 16.26 1.40 -26.47
N ALA A 26 15.74 0.67 -27.47
CA ALA A 26 15.08 1.28 -28.63
C ALA A 26 13.77 1.99 -28.25
N PHE A 27 13.06 1.49 -27.24
CA PHE A 27 11.84 2.13 -26.72
C PHE A 27 12.16 3.43 -25.96
N VAL A 28 13.20 3.40 -25.13
CA VAL A 28 13.69 4.55 -24.37
C VAL A 28 14.23 5.65 -25.29
N ASP A 29 14.88 5.31 -26.40
CA ASP A 29 15.47 6.28 -27.34
C ASP A 29 14.40 7.15 -28.04
N ARG A 30 13.22 6.57 -28.28
CA ARG A 30 12.10 7.25 -28.97
C ARG A 30 11.19 8.06 -28.05
N ALA A 31 11.45 8.08 -26.76
CA ALA A 31 10.63 8.80 -25.79
C ALA A 31 11.14 10.22 -25.57
N ASP A 32 10.23 11.19 -25.65
CA ASP A 32 10.49 12.61 -25.40
C ASP A 32 10.69 12.87 -23.89
N ILE A 33 9.92 12.18 -23.03
CA ILE A 33 10.04 12.29 -21.57
C ILE A 33 10.32 10.91 -20.98
N LYS A 34 11.31 10.85 -20.09
CA LYS A 34 11.74 9.64 -19.39
C LYS A 34 11.60 9.88 -17.89
N ALA A 35 10.71 9.13 -17.23
CA ALA A 35 10.44 9.28 -15.82
C ALA A 35 10.71 7.96 -15.09
N TYR A 36 11.70 7.94 -14.20
CA TYR A 36 11.89 6.80 -13.31
C TYR A 36 10.85 6.84 -12.18
N VAL A 37 10.09 5.75 -12.04
CA VAL A 37 9.18 5.53 -10.91
C VAL A 37 9.84 4.47 -10.04
N GLY A 38 10.38 4.92 -8.90
CA GLY A 38 11.06 4.04 -7.95
C GLY A 38 10.10 3.15 -7.14
N PRO A 39 10.65 2.32 -6.25
CA PRO A 39 9.85 1.58 -5.28
C PRO A 39 9.02 2.54 -4.40
N PRO A 40 7.87 2.10 -3.88
CA PRO A 40 6.99 2.96 -3.09
C PRO A 40 7.66 3.41 -1.79
N THR A 41 7.64 4.73 -1.54
CA THR A 41 8.07 5.34 -0.28
C THR A 41 7.19 4.86 0.88
N LEU A 42 7.66 5.00 2.13
CA LEU A 42 6.85 4.62 3.31
C LEU A 42 5.45 5.26 3.30
N GLN A 43 5.37 6.54 2.97
CA GLN A 43 4.09 7.25 2.79
C GLN A 43 3.22 6.58 1.72
N ALA A 44 3.78 6.26 0.55
CA ALA A 44 3.04 5.59 -0.51
C ALA A 44 2.58 4.19 -0.09
N ARG A 45 3.41 3.44 0.64
CA ARG A 45 3.04 2.12 1.19
C ARG A 45 1.87 2.25 2.17
N TYR A 46 1.93 3.20 3.09
CA TYR A 46 0.85 3.48 4.02
C TYR A 46 -0.45 3.84 3.28
N GLU A 47 -0.41 4.77 2.32
CA GLU A 47 -1.61 5.17 1.57
C GLU A 47 -2.21 4.02 0.74
N ILE A 48 -1.38 3.18 0.13
CA ILE A 48 -1.85 1.98 -0.57
C ILE A 48 -2.58 1.06 0.41
N LEU A 49 -1.94 0.70 1.53
CA LEU A 49 -2.53 -0.21 2.52
C LEU A 49 -3.79 0.41 3.17
N ARG A 50 -3.79 1.71 3.44
CA ARG A 50 -4.93 2.47 3.97
C ARG A 50 -6.13 2.37 3.06
N SER A 51 -5.94 2.62 1.76
CA SER A 51 -7.02 2.54 0.77
C SER A 51 -7.58 1.13 0.68
N CYS A 52 -6.73 0.09 0.73
CA CYS A 52 -7.19 -1.29 0.73
C CYS A 52 -7.96 -1.64 2.00
N LEU A 53 -7.48 -1.24 3.18
CA LEU A 53 -8.16 -1.50 4.44
C LEU A 53 -9.52 -0.80 4.51
N GLN A 54 -9.60 0.46 4.07
CA GLN A 54 -10.86 1.19 3.97
C GLN A 54 -11.85 0.48 3.04
N GLU A 55 -11.37 -0.07 1.93
CA GLU A 55 -12.21 -0.83 0.99
C GLU A 55 -12.73 -2.14 1.59
N LEU A 56 -11.90 -2.86 2.37
CA LEU A 56 -12.33 -4.06 3.08
C LEU A 56 -13.39 -3.77 4.16
N ILE A 57 -13.29 -2.61 4.82
CA ILE A 57 -14.32 -2.14 5.77
C ILE A 57 -15.59 -1.73 5.01
N ARG A 58 -15.45 -0.97 3.90
CA ARG A 58 -16.57 -0.49 3.08
C ARG A 58 -17.39 -1.64 2.50
N THR A 59 -16.73 -2.73 2.14
CA THR A 59 -17.38 -3.95 1.62
C THR A 59 -17.92 -4.87 2.70
N GLY A 60 -17.64 -4.60 3.98
CA GLY A 60 -18.09 -5.41 5.12
C GLY A 60 -17.35 -6.73 5.28
N ILE A 61 -16.18 -6.90 4.63
CA ILE A 61 -15.33 -8.09 4.80
C ILE A 61 -14.71 -8.08 6.21
N ILE A 62 -14.40 -6.89 6.74
CA ILE A 62 -13.88 -6.69 8.08
C ILE A 62 -14.99 -6.10 8.95
N SER A 63 -15.11 -6.61 10.18
CA SER A 63 -16.12 -6.17 11.14
C SER A 63 -15.90 -4.70 11.52
N ASN A 64 -16.96 -3.88 11.48
CA ASN A 64 -16.91 -2.56 12.10
C ASN A 64 -16.88 -2.75 13.63
N ILE A 65 -15.82 -2.33 14.32
CA ILE A 65 -15.61 -2.69 15.74
C ILE A 65 -16.74 -2.12 16.63
N GLN A 66 -17.54 -1.12 16.22
CA GLN A 66 -18.57 -0.54 17.09
C GLN A 66 -19.82 0.00 16.36
N GLY A 67 -20.38 -0.72 15.37
CA GLY A 67 -21.77 -0.57 14.91
C GLY A 67 -22.26 0.82 14.42
N SER A 68 -21.41 1.84 14.37
CA SER A 68 -21.78 3.22 14.09
C SER A 68 -20.60 4.00 13.52
N SER A 69 -20.87 4.72 12.44
CA SER A 69 -19.97 5.63 11.71
C SER A 69 -18.80 5.00 10.96
N GLN A 70 -18.70 5.44 9.71
CA GLN A 70 -17.69 5.16 8.70
C GLN A 70 -16.25 5.29 9.28
N TYR A 71 -15.45 4.23 9.29
CA TYR A 71 -14.03 4.31 9.68
C TYR A 71 -13.26 5.22 8.73
N ILE A 72 -12.87 6.40 9.22
CA ILE A 72 -11.99 7.31 8.48
C ILE A 72 -10.58 7.14 9.03
N LEU A 73 -9.80 6.27 8.38
CA LEU A 73 -8.36 6.19 8.62
C LEU A 73 -7.69 7.48 8.14
N SER A 74 -6.95 8.12 9.04
CA SER A 74 -6.21 9.35 8.74
C SER A 74 -5.14 9.08 7.69
N ASP A 75 -4.88 10.05 6.82
CA ASP A 75 -3.75 10.01 5.90
C ASP A 75 -2.41 10.00 6.67
N TYR A 76 -1.34 9.67 5.95
CA TYR A 76 -0.01 9.54 6.55
C TYR A 76 0.50 10.86 7.18
N VAL A 77 0.20 12.01 6.59
CA VAL A 77 0.68 13.32 7.06
C VAL A 77 0.04 13.63 8.40
N THR A 78 -1.29 13.53 8.46
CA THR A 78 -2.06 13.72 9.69
C THR A 78 -1.63 12.75 10.80
N LEU A 79 -1.39 11.48 10.46
CA LEU A 79 -0.88 10.49 11.42
C LEU A 79 0.49 10.91 11.99
N LYS A 80 1.39 11.34 11.11
CA LYS A 80 2.74 11.75 11.49
C LYS A 80 2.72 12.97 12.40
N GLU A 81 1.89 13.96 12.11
CA GLU A 81 1.70 15.14 12.97
C GLU A 81 1.18 14.75 14.36
N LYS A 82 0.22 13.83 14.43
CA LYS A 82 -0.32 13.32 15.70
C LYS A 82 0.71 12.52 16.51
N LEU A 83 1.63 11.80 15.86
CA LEU A 83 2.71 11.12 16.56
C LEU A 83 3.69 12.11 17.23
N ASN A 84 3.80 13.32 16.69
CA ASN A 84 4.65 14.38 17.22
C ASN A 84 3.98 15.20 18.35
N MET A 85 2.66 15.08 18.53
CA MET A 85 1.88 15.84 19.53
C MET A 85 1.24 14.87 20.52
N HIS A 86 1.73 14.87 21.76
CA HIS A 86 1.30 13.92 22.79
C HIS A 86 -0.05 14.35 23.38
N GLU A 87 -1.18 13.90 22.83
CA GLU A 87 -2.52 14.14 23.43
C GLU A 87 -3.46 12.92 23.44
N ILE A 88 -4.38 12.95 24.40
CA ILE A 88 -5.01 11.81 25.09
C ILE A 88 -6.55 11.73 24.83
N GLN A 89 -7.05 10.49 24.74
CA GLN A 89 -8.31 9.90 25.27
C GLN A 89 -9.51 9.46 24.41
N GLU A 90 -9.98 10.12 23.34
CA GLU A 90 -11.25 9.67 22.70
C GLU A 90 -11.09 8.99 21.32
N VAL A 91 -9.92 9.12 20.68
CA VAL A 91 -9.59 8.55 19.35
C VAL A 91 -8.65 7.33 19.46
N GLN A 92 -8.48 6.76 20.67
CA GLN A 92 -7.45 5.75 20.95
C GLN A 92 -7.49 4.55 20.00
N THR A 93 -8.68 4.04 19.66
CA THR A 93 -8.81 2.84 18.81
C THR A 93 -8.46 3.12 17.34
N THR A 94 -8.98 4.18 16.75
CA THR A 94 -8.65 4.57 15.36
C THR A 94 -7.19 5.00 15.23
N PHE A 95 -6.67 5.72 16.22
CA PHE A 95 -5.25 6.09 16.26
C PHE A 95 -4.35 4.86 16.39
N HIS A 96 -4.71 3.90 17.25
CA HIS A 96 -4.01 2.63 17.38
C HIS A 96 -3.99 1.86 16.05
N LEU A 97 -5.12 1.76 15.35
CA LEU A 97 -5.19 1.14 14.03
C LEU A 97 -4.32 1.84 12.99
N CYS A 98 -4.32 3.18 12.96
CA CYS A 98 -3.45 3.94 12.05
C CYS A 98 -1.97 3.70 12.37
N LYS A 99 -1.61 3.58 13.65
CA LYS A 99 -0.26 3.23 14.08
C LYS A 99 0.14 1.81 13.64
N GLN A 100 -0.71 0.82 13.87
CA GLN A 100 -0.47 -0.55 13.40
C GLN A 100 -0.38 -0.63 11.87
N LEU A 101 -1.18 0.15 11.16
CA LEU A 101 -1.11 0.26 9.71
C LEU A 101 0.23 0.88 9.26
N ALA A 102 0.77 1.84 10.00
CA ALA A 102 2.11 2.37 9.75
C ALA A 102 3.20 1.31 9.99
N GLU A 103 3.09 0.51 11.05
CA GLU A 103 3.99 -0.62 11.30
C GLU A 103 3.92 -1.67 10.17
N ALA A 104 2.72 -1.95 9.66
CA ALA A 104 2.53 -2.80 8.47
C ALA A 104 3.20 -2.19 7.24
N ALA A 105 3.05 -0.88 7.02
CA ALA A 105 3.70 -0.18 5.92
C ALA A 105 5.24 -0.22 6.03
N GLU A 106 5.80 -0.13 7.23
CA GLU A 106 7.24 -0.30 7.49
C GLU A 106 7.69 -1.72 7.15
N ALA A 107 6.95 -2.74 7.59
CA ALA A 107 7.26 -4.14 7.29
C ALA A 107 7.25 -4.47 5.79
N CYS A 108 6.53 -3.67 4.99
CA CYS A 108 6.43 -3.82 3.54
C CYS A 108 7.56 -3.14 2.73
N GLU A 109 8.64 -2.69 3.37
CA GLU A 109 9.80 -2.18 2.66
C GLU A 109 10.33 -3.20 1.64
N GLY A 110 10.71 -2.71 0.45
CA GLY A 110 11.15 -3.54 -0.68
C GLY A 110 10.02 -4.15 -1.51
N LEU A 111 8.78 -4.18 -1.02
CA LEU A 111 7.66 -4.75 -1.77
C LEU A 111 7.19 -3.82 -2.90
N SER A 112 6.84 -4.42 -4.04
CA SER A 112 6.27 -3.69 -5.17
C SER A 112 4.84 -3.21 -4.86
N GLY A 113 4.39 -2.15 -5.54
CA GLY A 113 2.99 -1.68 -5.47
C GLY A 113 1.96 -2.78 -5.79
N ARG A 114 2.32 -3.74 -6.65
CA ARG A 114 1.49 -4.91 -6.96
C ARG A 114 1.38 -5.85 -5.76
N THR A 115 2.49 -6.16 -5.10
CA THR A 115 2.53 -7.00 -3.90
C THR A 115 1.76 -6.35 -2.76
N LEU A 116 1.95 -5.05 -2.53
CA LEU A 116 1.21 -4.28 -1.51
C LEU A 116 -0.30 -4.38 -1.67
N ARG A 117 -0.83 -4.29 -2.90
CA ARG A 117 -2.27 -4.43 -3.16
C ARG A 117 -2.81 -5.85 -2.97
N LYS A 118 -1.95 -6.87 -3.14
CA LYS A 118 -2.30 -8.27 -2.86
C LYS A 118 -2.27 -8.60 -1.37
N LEU A 119 -1.44 -7.90 -0.60
CA LEU A 119 -1.16 -8.21 0.80
C LEU A 119 -2.41 -8.35 1.67
N PRO A 120 -3.41 -7.44 1.63
CA PRO A 120 -4.61 -7.58 2.47
C PRO A 120 -5.40 -8.84 2.16
N PHE A 121 -5.47 -9.24 0.88
CA PHE A 121 -6.12 -10.48 0.47
C PHE A 121 -5.37 -11.72 0.95
N LEU A 122 -4.04 -11.73 0.82
CA LEU A 122 -3.20 -12.82 1.30
C LEU A 122 -3.27 -12.98 2.82
N ALA A 123 -3.25 -11.85 3.54
CA ALA A 123 -3.40 -11.84 4.99
C ALA A 123 -4.78 -12.36 5.41
N HIS A 124 -5.85 -11.90 4.76
CA HIS A 124 -7.20 -12.38 5.02
C HIS A 124 -7.34 -13.89 4.76
N ALA A 125 -6.76 -14.40 3.66
CA ALA A 125 -6.77 -15.82 3.32
C ALA A 125 -6.00 -16.70 4.33
N ALA A 126 -5.06 -16.11 5.08
CA ALA A 126 -4.29 -16.79 6.11
C ALA A 126 -5.00 -16.82 7.48
N LEU A 127 -6.19 -16.22 7.62
CA LEU A 127 -6.95 -16.22 8.86
C LEU A 127 -7.86 -17.45 8.99
N ASP A 128 -8.00 -17.94 10.22
CA ASP A 128 -8.82 -19.13 10.51
C ASP A 128 -10.33 -18.92 10.32
N ASN A 129 -10.82 -17.67 10.44
CA ASN A 129 -12.24 -17.34 10.32
C ASN A 129 -12.45 -16.21 9.28
N PRO A 130 -13.03 -16.53 8.10
CA PRO A 130 -13.21 -15.57 7.02
C PRO A 130 -14.46 -14.69 7.15
N TYR A 131 -15.32 -14.92 8.15
CA TYR A 131 -16.64 -14.26 8.25
C TYR A 131 -16.74 -13.17 9.33
N CYS A 132 -15.74 -13.06 10.20
CA CYS A 132 -15.69 -12.04 11.24
C CYS A 132 -14.22 -11.72 11.53
N CYS A 133 -13.65 -10.83 10.71
CA CYS A 133 -12.27 -10.43 10.85
C CYS A 133 -12.18 -9.13 11.67
N ASP A 134 -11.49 -9.18 12.80
CA ASP A 134 -11.10 -7.99 13.56
C ASP A 134 -9.99 -7.22 12.79
N PRO A 135 -10.12 -5.90 12.59
CA PRO A 135 -9.09 -5.09 11.94
C PRO A 135 -7.69 -5.23 12.55
N ASN A 136 -7.58 -5.34 13.88
CA ASN A 136 -6.28 -5.48 14.54
C ASN A 136 -5.64 -6.83 14.21
N LYS A 137 -6.42 -7.92 14.23
CA LYS A 137 -5.95 -9.24 13.81
C LYS A 137 -5.50 -9.23 12.35
N LEU A 138 -6.25 -8.62 11.44
CA LEU A 138 -5.86 -8.52 10.03
C LEU A 138 -4.52 -7.77 9.87
N LEU A 139 -4.37 -6.62 10.52
CA LEU A 139 -3.14 -5.82 10.45
C LEU A 139 -1.92 -6.58 10.96
N ASN A 140 -2.05 -7.32 12.06
CA ASN A 140 -0.99 -8.19 12.56
C ASN A 140 -0.64 -9.28 11.54
N THR A 141 -1.64 -9.94 10.97
CA THR A 141 -1.42 -10.96 9.92
C THR A 141 -0.84 -10.35 8.63
N MET A 142 -1.16 -9.09 8.30
CA MET A 142 -0.54 -8.37 7.20
C MET A 142 0.95 -8.11 7.46
N ILE A 143 1.35 -7.74 8.68
CA ILE A 143 2.76 -7.57 9.07
C ILE A 143 3.52 -8.90 8.86
N ASP A 144 2.97 -10.01 9.34
CA ASP A 144 3.61 -11.32 9.21
C ASP A 144 3.67 -11.80 7.75
N THR A 145 2.61 -11.54 6.98
CA THR A 145 2.57 -11.87 5.55
C THR A 145 3.55 -11.02 4.75
N ALA A 146 3.71 -9.73 5.08
CA ALA A 146 4.68 -8.87 4.44
C ALA A 146 6.12 -9.34 4.70
N ARG A 147 6.41 -9.77 5.94
CA ARG A 147 7.72 -10.34 6.29
C ARG A 147 8.03 -11.62 5.51
N ARG A 148 7.04 -12.49 5.31
CA ARG A 148 7.18 -13.72 4.49
C ARG A 148 7.43 -13.40 3.01
N GLU A 149 6.61 -12.54 2.42
CA GLU A 149 6.78 -12.11 1.02
C GLU A 149 8.17 -11.47 0.80
N ARG A 150 8.68 -10.75 1.80
CA ARG A 150 10.03 -10.19 1.75
C ARG A 150 11.13 -11.24 1.82
N SER A 151 10.98 -12.28 2.65
CA SER A 151 11.96 -13.38 2.70
C SER A 151 12.00 -14.24 1.44
N GLU A 152 10.98 -14.16 0.59
CA GLU A 152 10.91 -14.85 -0.69
C GLU A 152 11.48 -14.03 -1.85
N LEU A 153 11.81 -12.74 -1.63
CA LEU A 153 12.48 -11.93 -2.64
C LEU A 153 13.97 -12.30 -2.70
N PRO A 154 14.52 -12.58 -3.90
CA PRO A 154 15.97 -12.75 -4.06
C PRO A 154 16.68 -11.42 -3.77
N ASP A 155 17.82 -11.49 -3.08
CA ASP A 155 18.72 -10.36 -2.76
C ASP A 155 19.15 -9.56 -4.00
#